data_AF-A0A939D7V4-F1
#
_entry.id   AF-A0A939D7V4-F1
#
_cell.length_a   1.000
_cell.length_b   1.000
_cell.length_c   1.000
_cell.angle_alpha   90.00
_cell.angle_beta   90.00
_cell.angle_gamma   90.00
#
_symmetry.space_group_name_H-M   'P 1'
#
loop_
_entity.id
_entity.type
_entity.pdbx_description
1 polymer ?
#
loop_
_entity_poly.entity_id
_entity_poly.type
_entity_poly.pdbx_seq_one_letter_code
_entity_poly.pdbx_strand_id
1 'polypeptide(L)' 'MKYVCQICEYEYDGDVPFEELPEDYECPVCGAGKDQFEAQE' A
#
# COMPACT_ATOMS: atom_id res chain seq x y z
N MET A 1 -5.92 -3.37 10.33
CA MET A 1 -4.56 -3.29 9.78
C MET A 1 -4.58 -2.20 8.74
N LYS A 2 -3.83 -1.13 8.97
CA LYS A 2 -3.59 -0.11 7.95
C LYS A 2 -2.32 -0.47 7.21
N TYR A 3 -2.25 -0.21 5.91
CA TYR A 3 -1.02 -0.43 5.15
C TYR A 3 -0.42 0.92 4.80
N VAL A 4 0.83 1.13 5.17
CA VAL A 4 1.51 2.41 4.98
C VAL A 4 2.72 2.23 4.10
N CYS A 5 2.79 3.01 3.03
CA CYS A 5 3.94 3.06 2.13
C CYS A 5 5.15 3.63 2.87
N GLN A 6 6.23 2.86 2.95
CA GLN A 6 7.46 3.24 3.66
C GLN A 6 8.30 4.32 2.93
N ILE A 7 7.96 4.61 1.67
CA ILE A 7 8.68 5.60 0.84
C ILE A 7 8.12 7.01 1.01
N CYS A 8 6.78 7.13 1.01
CA CYS A 8 6.08 8.42 0.97
C CYS A 8 5.02 8.59 2.05
N GLU A 9 4.92 7.63 2.98
CA GLU A 9 4.00 7.65 4.13
C GLU A 9 2.51 7.64 3.73
N TYR A 10 2.19 7.27 2.49
CA TYR A 10 0.81 7.10 2.04
C TYR A 10 0.13 5.94 2.80
N GLU A 11 -0.96 6.25 3.50
CA GLU A 11 -1.87 5.26 4.09
C GLU A 11 -2.83 4.75 3.03
N TYR A 12 -2.85 3.43 2.81
CA TYR A 12 -3.81 2.79 1.90
C TYR A 12 -5.25 2.98 2.40
N ASP A 13 -6.08 3.57 1.54
CA ASP A 13 -7.47 3.95 1.81
C ASP A 13 -8.49 3.29 0.87
N GLY A 14 -8.08 2.25 0.12
CA GLY A 14 -8.96 1.57 -0.83
C GLY A 14 -10.02 0.68 -0.18
N ASP A 15 -11.14 0.48 -0.89
CA ASP A 15 -12.28 -0.31 -0.42
C ASP A 15 -12.00 -1.84 -0.36
N VAL A 16 -10.98 -2.32 -1.08
CA VAL A 16 -10.58 -3.74 -1.10
C VAL A 16 -9.46 -4.02 -0.11
N PRO A 17 -9.41 -5.21 0.52
CA PRO A 17 -8.30 -5.59 1.38
C PRO A 17 -6.96 -5.49 0.63
N PHE A 18 -5.94 -4.92 1.26
CA PHE A 18 -4.61 -4.74 0.64
C PHE A 18 -3.99 -6.07 0.17
N GLU A 19 -4.28 -7.16 0.89
CA GLU A 19 -3.83 -8.51 0.54
C GLU A 19 -4.45 -9.02 -0.77
N GLU A 20 -5.66 -8.57 -1.13
CA GLU A 20 -6.36 -8.92 -2.37
C GLU A 20 -5.96 -8.04 -3.56
N LEU A 21 -5.18 -6.98 -3.33
CA LEU A 21 -4.71 -6.14 -4.42
C LEU A 21 -3.85 -6.94 -5.42
N PRO A 22 -3.94 -6.62 -6.72
CA PRO A 22 -3.06 -7.19 -7.75
C PRO A 22 -1.57 -7.05 -7.42
N GLU A 23 -0.73 -7.97 -7.92
CA GLU A 23 0.73 -7.92 -7.70
C GLU A 23 1.40 -6.69 -8.33
N ASP A 24 0.77 -6.10 -9.35
CA ASP A 24 1.19 -4.90 -10.05
C ASP A 24 0.62 -3.61 -9.43
N TYR A 25 0.01 -3.67 -8.24
CA TYR A 25 -0.40 -2.47 -7.55
C TYR A 25 0.81 -1.61 -7.18
N GLU A 26 0.73 -0.34 -7.57
CA GLU A 26 1.71 0.70 -7.27
C GLU A 26 1.09 1.77 -6.39
N CYS A 27 1.88 2.31 -5.47
CA CYS A 27 1.49 3.43 -4.63
C CYS A 27 1.09 4.62 -5.52
N PRO A 28 -0.13 5.18 -5.36
CA PRO A 28 -0.61 6.26 -6.21
C PRO A 28 0.15 7.57 -6.03
N VAL A 29 0.94 7.71 -4.96
CA VAL A 29 1.73 8.91 -4.65
C VAL A 29 3.12 8.84 -5.24
N CYS A 30 3.81 7.69 -5.14
CA CYS A 30 5.23 7.58 -5.49
C CYS A 30 5.56 6.49 -6.53
N GLY A 31 4.59 5.66 -6.93
CA GLY A 31 4.81 4.54 -7.86
C GLY A 31 5.55 3.35 -7.27
N ALA A 32 5.79 3.30 -5.96
CA ALA A 32 6.42 2.15 -5.32
C ALA A 32 5.48 0.93 -5.31
N GLY A 33 6.01 -0.28 -5.53
CA GLY A 33 5.22 -1.51 -5.50
C GLY A 33 4.65 -1.89 -4.13
N LYS A 34 3.81 -2.93 -4.09
CA LYS A 34 3.22 -3.49 -2.85
C LYS A 34 4.26 -3.90 -1.79
N ASP A 35 5.45 -4.28 -2.22
CA ASP A 35 6.56 -4.70 -1.35
C ASP A 35 7.07 -3.56 -0.45
N GLN A 36 6.75 -2.30 -0.78
CA GLN A 36 7.11 -1.13 0.00
C GLN A 36 6.03 -0.70 1.01
N PHE A 37 4.95 -1.48 1.17
CA PHE A 37 3.92 -1.24 2.18
C PHE A 37 4.10 -2.13 3.40
N GLU A 38 3.90 -1.55 4.58
CA GLU A 38 3.95 -2.28 5.85
C GLU A 38 2.62 -2.18 6.60
N ALA A 39 2.18 -3.28 7.21
CA ALA A 39 1.00 -3.30 8.06
C ALA A 39 1.31 -2.62 9.40
N GLN A 40 0.55 -1.58 9.72
CA GLN A 40 0.57 -0.89 11.01
C GLN A 40 -0.59 -1.37 11.88
N GLU A 41 -0.33 -1.52 13.19
CA GLU A 41 -1.33 -1.85 14.23
C GLU A 41 -2.39 -0.75 14.40
#